data_AF-A0A4X2LYH5-F1
#
_entry.id   AF-A0A4X2LYH5-F1
#
_cell.length_a   1.000
_cell.length_b   1.000
_cell.length_c   1.000
_cell.angle_alpha   90.00
_cell.angle_beta   90.00
_cell.angle_gamma   90.00
#
_symmetry.space_group_name_H-M   'P 1'
#
loop_
_entity.id
_entity.type
_entity.pdbx_description
1 polymer ?
#
loop_
_entity_poly.entity_id
_entity_poly.type
_entity_poly.pdbx_seq_one_letter_code
_entity_poly.pdbx_strand_id
1 'polypeptide(L)'
;MGGLEGAKLLLLLLLLLGGAGIAWEPHKGKCPPSCSCTKDSALCNGSPKVPEVCPKPMAQLGVWPPGLGDGYLFIEDNHISSISKNALRGLRSLTHLSLANNHLQTLPKFLFRGLETLSHVDLRGNPFLCDCRLLWLVLWLPRVNASVGVGACAGPTPLANRQLQHLDPDTFHCRTVELSWFQTLGEPALGVETFSYLGEPHVVLAQPFAGRCLFLVWDYMLQRFRPDEEIPAPSVVACKPLVLGSRLFVLVARLWGGSQLWSRPSRGLRLSPSQALAPELLLKPNDAELLWLDGEPCFVVAEVSKAGRTTLLCRDGPGHGFYTRQSLHAWHRDTDAEPLELAGEPHLLLASASQRPVLYRWQRGRFSRRTDVPEAEDVYATRHFQVGGDVLVCLTRYLGDSMVMRWDGSMFRLLQVLPSRGSLIFQPLLIAGDQLVLLGSDFTYSLVFQYEPDVGRLKLLQELGPPVPSAPRAFSFISVAGRRFLFTANFKGPTQVYQHLIQDLSA
;
A
#
# COMPACT_ATOMS: atom_id res chain seq x y z
N MET A 1 -14.96 -7.41 73.59
CA MET A 1 -13.74 -8.04 73.03
C MET A 1 -13.63 -7.64 71.58
N GLY A 2 -12.60 -6.87 71.22
CA GLY A 2 -12.15 -6.51 69.85
C GLY A 2 -13.16 -5.72 68.99
N GLY A 3 -12.82 -4.68 68.23
CA GLY A 3 -11.55 -4.05 67.88
C GLY A 3 -11.81 -3.15 66.66
N LEU A 4 -11.11 -2.01 66.61
CA LEU A 4 -10.85 -1.10 65.47
C LEU A 4 -12.06 -0.41 64.80
N GLU A 5 -12.24 0.89 65.02
CA GLU A 5 -11.64 2.03 64.27
C GLU A 5 -12.52 2.45 63.07
N GLY A 6 -12.77 3.72 62.77
CA GLY A 6 -12.19 4.96 63.24
C GLY A 6 -12.45 6.01 62.15
N ALA A 7 -12.86 7.20 62.58
CA ALA A 7 -12.80 8.47 61.85
C ALA A 7 -13.64 8.65 60.57
N LYS A 8 -14.86 9.14 60.76
CA LYS A 8 -15.53 10.06 59.83
C LYS A 8 -16.32 11.10 60.61
N LEU A 9 -15.95 12.38 60.39
CA LEU A 9 -16.74 13.59 60.71
C LEU A 9 -16.91 13.83 62.21
N LEU A 10 -16.90 15.03 62.79
CA LEU A 10 -16.94 16.43 62.39
C LEU A 10 -16.47 17.13 63.70
N LEU A 11 -15.50 18.03 63.66
CA LEU A 11 -15.77 19.48 63.82
C LEU A 11 -16.37 19.87 65.19
N LEU A 12 -15.71 20.83 65.83
CA LEU A 12 -16.13 21.70 66.95
C LEU A 12 -15.44 21.48 68.29
N LEU A 13 -14.31 22.18 68.46
CA LEU A 13 -13.77 22.83 69.67
C LEU A 13 -12.32 23.18 69.29
N LEU A 14 -11.88 24.41 69.01
CA LEU A 14 -12.19 25.67 69.68
C LEU A 14 -12.05 26.86 68.73
N LEU A 15 -13.01 27.77 68.85
CA LEU A 15 -12.98 29.14 68.35
C LEU A 15 -12.07 30.01 69.23
N LEU A 16 -11.39 30.96 68.56
CA LEU A 16 -11.05 32.31 69.02
C LEU A 16 -9.99 32.47 70.14
N LEU A 17 -8.81 32.99 69.78
CA LEU A 17 -8.20 34.23 70.31
C LEU A 17 -6.73 34.38 69.81
N GLY A 18 -6.42 35.53 69.22
CA GLY A 18 -5.09 36.15 69.38
C GLY A 18 -4.00 35.89 68.33
N GLY A 19 -4.00 36.71 67.26
CA GLY A 19 -2.86 37.48 66.76
C GLY A 19 -1.48 36.83 66.54
N ALA A 20 -1.11 36.66 65.27
CA ALA A 20 0.07 37.30 64.65
C ALA A 20 0.09 36.89 63.17
N GLY A 21 0.02 37.88 62.28
CA GLY A 21 0.08 37.67 60.85
C GLY A 21 1.41 37.04 60.44
N ILE A 22 1.35 35.83 59.89
CA ILE A 22 2.36 35.38 58.94
C ILE A 22 1.88 35.89 57.59
N ALA A 23 2.45 37.02 57.16
CA ALA A 23 2.35 37.44 55.78
C ALA A 23 2.96 36.33 54.91
N TRP A 24 2.11 35.56 54.25
CA TRP A 24 2.52 34.70 53.15
C TRP A 24 2.99 35.62 52.01
N GLU A 25 4.30 35.83 51.88
CA GLU A 25 4.90 36.42 50.69
C GLU A 25 4.92 35.37 49.57
N PRO A 26 4.33 35.64 48.38
CA PRO A 26 4.51 34.74 47.26
C PRO A 26 5.96 34.84 46.75
N HIS A 27 6.60 33.69 46.53
CA HIS A 27 7.94 33.60 45.97
C HIS A 27 8.06 34.39 44.65
N LYS A 28 8.82 35.49 44.66
CA LYS A 28 9.31 36.17 43.45
C LYS A 28 10.13 35.18 42.63
N GLY A 29 9.60 34.70 41.52
CA GLY A 29 10.32 33.82 40.60
C GLY A 29 11.59 34.51 40.10
N LYS A 30 12.74 33.83 40.17
CA LYS A 30 14.02 34.34 39.67
C LYS A 30 14.03 34.30 38.13
N CYS A 31 14.57 35.35 37.50
CA CYS A 31 14.77 35.38 36.05
C CYS A 31 15.75 34.27 35.62
N PRO A 32 15.50 33.52 34.53
CA PRO A 32 16.43 32.52 34.03
C PRO A 32 17.78 33.13 33.66
N PRO A 33 18.92 32.42 33.85
CA PRO A 33 20.26 32.97 33.62
C PRO A 33 20.54 33.31 32.14
N SER A 34 19.85 32.67 31.20
CA SER A 34 19.93 32.96 29.76
C SER A 34 19.01 34.11 29.33
N CYS A 35 18.34 34.78 30.27
CA CYS A 35 17.31 35.75 30.01
C CYS A 35 17.54 37.05 30.79
N SER A 36 17.18 38.17 30.18
CA SER A 36 17.11 39.49 30.78
C SER A 36 15.64 39.83 31.05
N CYS A 37 15.23 39.89 32.32
CA CYS A 37 13.84 40.17 32.70
C CYS A 37 13.68 41.58 33.28
N THR A 38 12.62 42.27 32.86
CA THR A 38 12.15 43.55 33.41
C THR A 38 10.94 43.32 34.33
N LYS A 39 10.07 44.31 34.55
CA LYS A 39 8.80 44.11 35.25
C LYS A 39 7.73 43.49 34.35
N ASP A 40 7.81 43.72 33.04
CA ASP A 40 6.75 43.40 32.08
C ASP A 40 7.26 42.68 30.82
N SER A 41 8.55 42.32 30.76
CA SER A 41 9.15 41.62 29.63
C SER A 41 10.30 40.71 30.06
N ALA A 42 10.54 39.62 29.35
CA ALA A 42 11.76 38.84 29.39
C ALA A 42 12.41 38.83 27.99
N LEU A 43 13.73 38.77 27.91
CA LEU A 43 14.45 38.62 26.65
C LEU A 43 15.50 37.53 26.83
N CYS A 44 15.33 36.41 26.15
CA CYS A 44 16.26 35.29 26.23
C CYS A 44 17.12 35.23 24.99
N ASN A 45 18.44 35.18 25.16
CA ASN A 45 19.38 35.04 24.06
C ASN A 45 20.24 33.79 24.27
N GLY A 46 20.39 32.96 23.22
CA GLY A 46 21.20 31.74 23.27
C GLY A 46 20.62 30.60 24.12
N SER A 47 19.32 30.61 24.45
CA SER A 47 18.67 29.52 25.19
C SER A 47 18.23 28.39 24.26
N PRO A 48 18.69 27.13 24.45
CA PRO A 48 18.29 26.00 23.60
C PRO A 48 16.86 25.48 23.87
N LYS A 49 16.17 26.01 24.89
CA LYS A 49 14.79 25.65 25.28
C LYS A 49 14.05 26.89 25.77
N VAL A 50 12.72 26.94 25.56
CA VAL A 50 11.85 27.95 26.17
C VAL A 50 11.83 27.74 27.70
N PRO A 51 12.13 28.74 28.54
CA PRO A 51 12.17 28.57 30.00
C PRO A 51 10.80 28.17 30.56
N GLU A 52 10.74 27.11 31.37
CA GLU A 52 9.49 26.59 31.99
C GLU A 52 8.92 27.52 33.08
N VAL A 53 9.74 28.41 33.63
CA VAL A 53 9.36 29.30 34.73
C VAL A 53 9.79 30.73 34.41
N CYS A 54 8.85 31.50 33.87
CA CYS A 54 8.90 32.96 33.90
C CYS A 54 8.01 33.46 35.05
N PRO A 55 8.49 34.35 35.94
CA PRO A 55 7.70 34.86 37.06
C PRO A 55 6.39 35.50 36.59
N LYS A 56 5.24 35.11 37.18
CA LYS A 56 3.93 35.68 36.83
C LYS A 56 3.60 36.96 37.62
N PRO A 57 2.76 37.86 37.05
CA PRO A 57 2.27 37.85 35.68
C PRO A 57 3.14 38.78 34.85
N MET A 58 4.37 38.36 34.54
CA MET A 58 5.13 39.03 33.49
C MET A 58 4.65 38.52 32.15
N ALA A 59 4.15 39.45 31.35
CA ALA A 59 4.09 39.29 29.92
C ALA A 59 5.49 38.92 29.38
N GLN A 60 5.57 37.81 28.64
CA GLN A 60 6.30 37.64 27.38
C GLN A 60 7.82 37.68 27.30
N LEU A 61 8.34 36.77 26.48
CA LEU A 61 9.59 36.97 25.73
C LEU A 61 9.38 38.01 24.60
N GLY A 62 10.07 39.16 24.65
CA GLY A 62 10.33 40.05 23.50
C GLY A 62 9.53 41.37 23.32
N VAL A 63 9.84 42.40 24.14
CA VAL A 63 9.91 43.89 23.94
C VAL A 63 8.83 44.74 23.16
N TRP A 64 8.16 45.64 23.94
CA TRP A 64 7.48 46.98 23.71
C TRP A 64 5.99 47.08 23.28
N PRO A 65 5.20 48.16 23.64
CA PRO A 65 5.21 49.17 24.73
C PRO A 65 4.05 48.98 25.76
N PRO A 66 3.97 49.74 26.88
CA PRO A 66 3.10 49.40 28.02
C PRO A 66 1.65 49.85 27.84
N GLY A 67 0.72 48.93 28.12
CA GLY A 67 -0.68 49.27 28.40
C GLY A 67 -1.71 48.50 27.57
N LEU A 68 -1.74 47.18 27.65
CA LEU A 68 -2.92 46.33 27.39
C LEU A 68 -2.58 44.91 27.86
N GLY A 69 -3.53 44.20 28.49
CA GLY A 69 -3.34 42.85 29.06
C GLY A 69 -3.20 41.73 28.04
N ASP A 70 -2.44 41.98 26.97
CA ASP A 70 -2.37 41.18 25.76
C ASP A 70 -1.04 40.40 25.72
N GLY A 71 -1.08 39.09 25.43
CA GLY A 71 0.12 38.25 25.36
C GLY A 71 0.73 38.17 23.95
N TYR A 72 1.91 38.74 23.72
CA TYR A 72 2.73 38.66 22.52
C TYR A 72 3.92 37.70 22.70
N LEU A 73 4.09 36.70 21.86
CA LEU A 73 5.22 35.77 21.93
C LEU A 73 5.97 35.82 20.61
N PHE A 74 7.20 36.35 20.63
CA PHE A 74 8.06 36.43 19.46
C PHE A 74 9.19 35.40 19.55
N ILE A 75 9.23 34.49 18.57
CA ILE A 75 10.26 33.48 18.39
C ILE A 75 10.72 33.57 16.92
N GLU A 76 11.28 34.70 16.54
CA GLU A 76 11.70 35.01 15.17
C GLU A 76 13.20 34.79 14.96
N ASP A 77 13.63 34.57 13.71
CA ASP A 77 15.05 34.52 13.29
C ASP A 77 15.90 33.51 14.10
N ASN A 78 15.35 32.31 14.28
CA ASN A 78 16.01 31.20 14.98
C ASN A 78 16.18 29.97 14.06
N HIS A 79 16.90 28.95 14.54
CA HIS A 79 17.11 27.69 13.83
C HIS A 79 16.14 26.58 14.29
N ILE A 80 14.91 26.93 14.65
CA ILE A 80 13.93 25.95 15.14
C ILE A 80 13.42 25.12 13.97
N SER A 81 13.62 23.80 14.06
CA SER A 81 13.18 22.82 13.06
C SER A 81 11.85 22.13 13.43
N SER A 82 11.50 22.10 14.72
CA SER A 82 10.27 21.46 15.20
C SER A 82 9.75 22.09 16.50
N ILE A 83 8.44 22.02 16.69
CA ILE A 83 7.74 22.46 17.89
C ILE A 83 6.96 21.27 18.45
N SER A 84 6.94 21.11 19.77
CA SER A 84 6.18 20.03 20.43
C SER A 84 4.67 20.32 20.42
N LYS A 85 3.83 19.28 20.29
CA LYS A 85 2.35 19.37 20.22
C LYS A 85 1.72 20.20 21.35
N ASN A 86 2.35 20.22 22.52
CA ASN A 86 1.83 20.90 23.71
C ASN A 86 2.63 22.16 24.09
N ALA A 87 3.52 22.65 23.22
CA ALA A 87 4.44 23.75 23.56
C ALA A 87 3.72 25.05 23.94
N LEU A 88 2.56 25.34 23.33
CA LEU A 88 1.77 26.56 23.60
C LEU A 88 0.58 26.30 24.54
N ARG A 89 0.51 25.11 25.15
CA ARG A 89 -0.63 24.72 25.98
C ARG A 89 -0.70 25.60 27.23
N GLY A 90 -1.86 26.23 27.44
CA GLY A 90 -2.12 27.05 28.63
C GLY A 90 -1.91 28.56 28.44
N LEU A 91 -1.41 29.00 27.28
CA LEU A 91 -1.25 30.42 26.93
C LEU A 91 -2.57 31.06 26.46
N ARG A 92 -3.62 31.00 27.28
CA ARG A 92 -4.99 31.44 26.89
C ARG A 92 -5.13 32.93 26.58
N SER A 93 -4.23 33.76 27.13
CA SER A 93 -4.21 35.22 26.96
C SER A 93 -3.29 35.68 25.83
N LEU A 94 -2.79 34.76 25.00
CA LEU A 94 -1.88 35.09 23.89
C LEU A 94 -2.66 35.70 22.72
N THR A 95 -2.36 36.94 22.39
CA THR A 95 -2.93 37.71 21.28
C THR A 95 -2.05 37.68 20.03
N HIS A 96 -0.73 37.77 20.18
CA HIS A 96 0.21 37.78 19.05
C HIS A 96 1.22 36.66 19.20
N LEU A 97 1.44 35.90 18.13
CA LEU A 97 2.46 34.86 18.06
C LEU A 97 3.27 35.07 16.78
N SER A 98 4.59 35.15 16.90
CA SER A 98 5.45 35.10 15.73
C SER A 98 6.43 33.94 15.82
N LEU A 99 6.46 33.13 14.76
CA LEU A 99 7.41 32.06 14.50
C LEU A 99 8.17 32.33 13.18
N ALA A 100 8.20 33.58 12.73
CA ALA A 100 8.77 33.96 11.43
C ALA A 100 10.27 33.61 11.32
N ASN A 101 10.74 33.38 10.09
CA ASN A 101 12.14 33.14 9.74
C ASN A 101 12.81 32.03 10.58
N ASN A 102 12.09 30.92 10.78
CA ASN A 102 12.64 29.70 11.34
C ASN A 102 12.85 28.64 10.26
N HIS A 103 13.21 27.43 10.66
CA HIS A 103 13.44 26.29 9.76
C HIS A 103 12.31 25.26 9.90
N LEU A 104 11.08 25.71 10.17
CA LEU A 104 9.93 24.84 10.38
C LEU A 104 9.44 24.30 9.05
N GLN A 105 9.54 22.98 8.89
CA GLN A 105 8.97 22.29 7.73
C GLN A 105 7.49 21.95 7.92
N THR A 106 7.03 21.84 9.17
CA THR A 106 5.63 21.55 9.50
C THR A 106 5.30 22.09 10.89
N LEU A 107 4.01 22.18 11.22
CA LEU A 107 3.53 22.50 12.56
C LEU A 107 2.68 21.34 13.10
N PRO A 108 2.86 20.95 14.37
CA PRO A 108 2.05 19.89 14.96
C PRO A 108 0.56 20.25 14.96
N LYS A 109 -0.28 19.29 14.60
CA LYS A 109 -1.73 19.42 14.71
C LYS A 109 -2.12 19.81 16.13
N PHE A 110 -3.09 20.71 16.24
CA PHE A 110 -3.60 21.27 17.49
C PHE A 110 -2.63 22.18 18.26
N LEU A 111 -1.53 22.64 17.66
CA LEU A 111 -0.60 23.59 18.30
C LEU A 111 -1.33 24.83 18.85
N PHE A 112 -2.30 25.36 18.10
CA PHE A 112 -3.07 26.55 18.47
C PHE A 112 -4.34 26.26 19.28
N ARG A 113 -4.52 25.01 19.73
CA ARG A 113 -5.72 24.62 20.47
C ARG A 113 -5.76 25.30 21.84
N GLY A 114 -6.84 26.05 22.10
CA GLY A 114 -7.05 26.75 23.37
C GLY A 114 -6.41 28.14 23.45
N LEU A 115 -5.91 28.68 22.33
CA LEU A 115 -5.46 30.06 22.19
C LEU A 115 -6.63 30.94 21.71
N GLU A 116 -7.60 31.19 22.59
CA GLU A 116 -8.89 31.83 22.23
C GLU A 116 -8.77 33.33 21.91
N THR A 117 -7.71 33.99 22.38
CA THR A 117 -7.49 35.44 22.23
C THR A 117 -6.54 35.79 21.09
N LEU A 118 -6.08 34.80 20.32
CA LEU A 118 -5.08 34.96 19.28
C LEU A 118 -5.63 35.77 18.10
N SER A 119 -5.04 36.93 17.83
CA SER A 119 -5.43 37.89 16.79
C SER A 119 -4.37 38.06 15.70
N HIS A 120 -3.10 37.72 15.97
CA HIS A 120 -2.02 37.78 14.99
C HIS A 120 -1.12 36.55 15.07
N VAL A 121 -0.84 35.93 13.93
CA VAL A 121 0.11 34.81 13.82
C VAL A 121 1.04 35.04 12.64
N ASP A 122 2.34 35.18 12.86
CA ASP A 122 3.33 35.30 11.77
C ASP A 122 4.14 34.01 11.62
N LEU A 123 4.08 33.41 10.44
CA LEU A 123 4.73 32.16 10.04
C LEU A 123 5.63 32.35 8.81
N ARG A 124 5.83 33.59 8.33
CA ARG A 124 6.62 33.86 7.12
C ARG A 124 8.06 33.37 7.24
N GLY A 125 8.73 33.16 6.11
CA GLY A 125 10.15 32.76 6.08
C GLY A 125 10.45 31.34 6.57
N ASN A 126 9.43 30.48 6.74
CA ASN A 126 9.61 29.07 7.07
C ASN A 126 9.48 28.18 5.81
N PRO A 127 10.31 27.13 5.66
CA PRO A 127 10.31 26.24 4.49
C PRO A 127 9.25 25.14 4.62
N PHE A 128 7.96 25.49 4.61
CA PHE A 128 6.88 24.54 4.83
C PHE A 128 6.78 23.47 3.74
N LEU A 129 6.72 22.20 4.17
CA LEU A 129 6.33 21.08 3.33
C LEU A 129 4.80 20.96 3.39
N CYS A 130 4.15 21.36 2.31
CA CYS A 130 2.71 21.31 2.13
C CYS A 130 2.25 19.90 1.81
N ASP A 131 2.46 19.01 2.78
CA ASP A 131 1.96 17.65 2.81
C ASP A 131 0.80 17.51 3.82
N CYS A 132 0.33 16.30 4.01
CA CYS A 132 -0.81 15.99 4.87
C CYS A 132 -0.65 16.36 6.34
N ARG A 133 0.59 16.45 6.81
CA ARG A 133 0.88 16.89 8.19
C ARG A 133 0.57 18.38 8.36
N LEU A 134 0.59 19.15 7.26
CA LEU A 134 0.28 20.58 7.25
C LEU A 134 -1.17 20.90 6.82
N LEU A 135 -1.93 19.91 6.32
CA LEU A 135 -3.31 20.09 5.87
C LEU A 135 -4.20 20.75 6.94
N TRP A 136 -4.01 20.40 8.22
CA TRP A 136 -4.79 21.01 9.31
C TRP A 136 -4.60 22.53 9.39
N LEU A 137 -3.40 23.04 9.07
CA LEU A 137 -3.10 24.47 9.10
C LEU A 137 -3.85 25.16 7.96
N VAL A 138 -3.82 24.59 6.75
CA VAL A 138 -4.56 25.07 5.58
C VAL A 138 -6.06 25.12 5.86
N LEU A 139 -6.61 24.10 6.52
CA LEU A 139 -8.02 24.06 6.96
C LEU A 139 -8.35 25.04 8.10
N TRP A 140 -7.35 25.40 8.92
CA TRP A 140 -7.49 26.30 10.05
C TRP A 140 -7.44 27.78 9.64
N LEU A 141 -6.59 28.14 8.67
CA LEU A 141 -6.42 29.51 8.16
C LEU A 141 -7.73 30.25 7.84
N PRO A 142 -8.69 29.68 7.07
CA PRO A 142 -9.93 30.38 6.75
C PRO A 142 -10.93 30.45 7.92
N ARG A 143 -10.71 29.68 8.99
CA ARG A 143 -11.63 29.58 10.14
C ARG A 143 -11.25 30.50 11.30
N VAL A 144 -9.99 30.94 11.35
CA VAL A 144 -9.51 31.79 12.44
C VAL A 144 -9.81 33.25 12.15
N ASN A 145 -10.33 33.97 13.16
CA ASN A 145 -10.46 35.43 13.12
C ASN A 145 -9.13 36.10 13.54
N ALA A 146 -8.01 35.64 12.99
CA ALA A 146 -6.68 36.17 13.25
C ALA A 146 -6.03 36.59 11.93
N SER A 147 -5.25 37.67 11.97
CA SER A 147 -4.38 38.06 10.87
C SER A 147 -3.18 37.12 10.83
N VAL A 148 -3.09 36.29 9.80
CA VAL A 148 -2.02 35.29 9.68
C VAL A 148 -1.03 35.71 8.59
N GLY A 149 0.20 36.08 8.98
CA GLY A 149 1.32 36.29 8.08
C GLY A 149 1.91 34.95 7.63
N VAL A 150 1.28 34.27 6.67
CA VAL A 150 1.73 32.93 6.25
C VAL A 150 2.87 32.98 5.22
N GLY A 151 3.73 31.96 5.22
CA GLY A 151 4.73 31.73 4.17
C GLY A 151 4.17 31.02 2.94
N ALA A 152 5.06 30.70 2.00
CA ALA A 152 4.78 29.83 0.85
C ALA A 152 5.29 28.41 1.11
N CYS A 153 4.75 27.43 0.37
CA CYS A 153 5.26 26.07 0.37
C CYS A 153 6.66 26.02 -0.22
N ALA A 154 7.60 25.39 0.46
CA ALA A 154 8.90 25.01 -0.09
C ALA A 154 8.81 23.73 -0.95
N GLY A 155 7.82 22.87 -0.66
CA GLY A 155 7.54 21.65 -1.43
C GLY A 155 6.22 21.01 -0.98
N PRO A 156 5.80 19.88 -1.56
CA PRO A 156 6.42 19.16 -2.68
C PRO A 156 6.37 19.95 -4.01
N THR A 157 7.14 19.53 -5.03
CA THR A 157 7.34 20.26 -6.31
C THR A 157 6.05 20.82 -6.95
N PRO A 158 4.90 20.11 -6.97
CA PRO A 158 3.66 20.65 -7.54
C PRO A 158 3.11 21.87 -6.79
N LEU A 159 3.37 21.96 -5.49
CA LEU A 159 2.90 23.01 -4.60
C LEU A 159 3.98 24.03 -4.24
N ALA A 160 5.23 23.83 -4.69
CA ALA A 160 6.33 24.73 -4.39
C ALA A 160 6.01 26.18 -4.83
N ASN A 161 6.39 27.14 -4.00
CA ASN A 161 6.13 28.57 -4.15
C ASN A 161 4.65 28.99 -4.14
N ARG A 162 3.69 28.08 -3.87
CA ARG A 162 2.29 28.45 -3.65
C ARG A 162 2.10 28.98 -2.22
N GLN A 163 1.33 30.05 -2.10
CA GLN A 163 1.02 30.66 -0.81
C GLN A 163 0.04 29.79 -0.01
N LEU A 164 0.32 29.54 1.28
CA LEU A 164 -0.50 28.66 2.14
C LEU A 164 -2.00 29.02 2.18
N GLN A 165 -2.32 30.31 2.11
CA GLN A 165 -3.71 30.81 2.15
C GLN A 165 -4.52 30.55 0.87
N HIS A 166 -3.84 30.23 -0.24
CA HIS A 166 -4.46 29.97 -1.55
C HIS A 166 -4.39 28.50 -1.93
N LEU A 167 -3.97 27.64 -1.00
CA LEU A 167 -4.00 26.20 -1.21
C LEU A 167 -5.43 25.71 -1.04
N ASP A 168 -5.84 24.89 -1.99
CA ASP A 168 -7.08 24.15 -1.90
C ASP A 168 -6.84 22.86 -1.09
N PRO A 169 -7.54 22.64 0.05
CA PRO A 169 -7.46 21.41 0.82
C PRO A 169 -7.66 20.14 -0.02
N ASP A 170 -8.45 20.20 -1.10
CA ASP A 170 -8.76 19.04 -1.94
C ASP A 170 -7.55 18.59 -2.78
N THR A 171 -6.53 19.44 -2.93
CA THR A 171 -5.26 19.08 -3.60
C THR A 171 -4.34 18.21 -2.73
N PHE A 172 -4.67 18.02 -1.44
CA PHE A 172 -3.90 17.19 -0.53
C PHE A 172 -4.38 15.74 -0.56
N HIS A 173 -3.60 14.87 -1.21
CA HIS A 173 -3.87 13.43 -1.22
C HIS A 173 -3.38 12.76 0.07
N CYS A 174 -4.20 12.81 1.13
CA CYS A 174 -3.85 12.33 2.47
C CYS A 174 -4.27 10.91 2.81
N ARG A 175 -4.86 10.24 1.83
CA ARG A 175 -5.12 8.83 1.92
C ARG A 175 -3.91 8.08 1.38
N THR A 176 -3.25 7.28 2.23
CA THR A 176 -2.24 6.32 1.79
C THR A 176 -2.72 4.90 1.99
N VAL A 177 -2.19 4.00 1.18
CA VAL A 177 -2.43 2.56 1.29
C VAL A 177 -1.27 1.94 2.06
N GLU A 178 -1.59 0.97 2.91
CA GLU A 178 -0.61 0.11 3.58
C GLU A 178 -1.03 -1.35 3.45
N LEU A 179 -0.06 -2.21 3.13
CA LEU A 179 -0.17 -3.66 3.21
C LEU A 179 0.49 -4.15 4.50
N SER A 180 -0.32 -4.41 5.52
CA SER A 180 0.12 -4.87 6.83
C SER A 180 0.04 -6.40 6.93
N TRP A 181 1.02 -7.07 7.54
CA TRP A 181 0.92 -8.52 7.77
C TRP A 181 -0.36 -8.89 8.54
N PHE A 182 -1.00 -9.97 8.12
CA PHE A 182 -2.26 -10.43 8.72
C PHE A 182 -2.16 -11.88 9.21
N GLN A 183 -1.69 -12.79 8.34
CA GLN A 183 -1.63 -14.22 8.66
C GLN A 183 -0.47 -14.88 7.90
N THR A 184 0.10 -15.92 8.50
CA THR A 184 1.02 -16.84 7.82
C THR A 184 0.30 -18.17 7.58
N LEU A 185 0.37 -18.66 6.34
CA LEU A 185 -0.19 -19.92 5.89
C LEU A 185 0.97 -20.91 5.73
N GLY A 186 0.91 -22.02 6.48
CA GLY A 186 2.00 -22.99 6.69
C GLY A 186 2.99 -23.19 5.53
N GLU A 187 2.80 -24.22 4.72
CA GLU A 187 3.80 -24.69 3.74
C GLU A 187 4.07 -23.70 2.58
N PRO A 188 5.23 -23.83 1.89
CA PRO A 188 5.54 -23.06 0.69
C PRO A 188 4.54 -23.30 -0.45
N ALA A 189 4.40 -22.31 -1.33
CA ALA A 189 3.56 -22.37 -2.52
C ALA A 189 4.25 -21.73 -3.73
N LEU A 190 3.98 -22.26 -4.91
CA LEU A 190 4.47 -21.72 -6.18
C LEU A 190 3.46 -20.75 -6.82
N GLY A 191 2.18 -21.00 -6.63
CA GLY A 191 1.10 -20.18 -7.20
C GLY A 191 -0.02 -19.96 -6.20
N VAL A 192 -0.75 -18.85 -6.38
CA VAL A 192 -1.97 -18.52 -5.65
C VAL A 192 -2.99 -17.92 -6.59
N GLU A 193 -4.20 -18.47 -6.57
CA GLU A 193 -5.32 -18.00 -7.37
C GLU A 193 -6.52 -17.75 -6.48
N THR A 194 -7.26 -16.68 -6.77
CA THR A 194 -8.48 -16.30 -6.03
C THR A 194 -9.67 -16.40 -6.97
N PHE A 195 -10.79 -16.91 -6.47
CA PHE A 195 -11.99 -17.07 -7.28
C PHE A 195 -13.25 -17.02 -6.41
N SER A 196 -14.39 -16.69 -7.02
CA SER A 196 -15.69 -16.79 -6.37
C SER A 196 -16.40 -18.04 -6.84
N TYR A 197 -16.89 -18.85 -5.91
CA TYR A 197 -17.69 -20.03 -6.21
C TYR A 197 -18.93 -20.03 -5.34
N LEU A 198 -20.10 -19.99 -6.00
CA LEU A 198 -21.41 -19.93 -5.34
C LEU A 198 -21.56 -18.73 -4.39
N GLY A 199 -20.97 -17.59 -4.76
CA GLY A 199 -21.01 -16.35 -3.98
C GLY A 199 -19.96 -16.27 -2.86
N GLU A 200 -19.24 -17.36 -2.58
CA GLU A 200 -18.23 -17.39 -1.52
C GLU A 200 -16.81 -17.22 -2.10
N PRO A 201 -15.96 -16.42 -1.43
CA PRO A 201 -14.56 -16.23 -1.82
C PRO A 201 -13.72 -17.46 -1.47
N HIS A 202 -12.97 -17.95 -2.46
CA HIS A 202 -12.05 -19.08 -2.31
C HIS A 202 -10.66 -18.70 -2.80
N VAL A 203 -9.66 -19.38 -2.23
CA VAL A 203 -8.26 -19.27 -2.65
C VAL A 203 -7.74 -20.68 -2.90
N VAL A 204 -6.95 -20.87 -3.95
CA VAL A 204 -6.23 -22.13 -4.19
C VAL A 204 -4.73 -21.86 -4.25
N LEU A 205 -3.97 -22.67 -3.51
CA LEU A 205 -2.51 -22.64 -3.49
C LEU A 205 -1.94 -23.85 -4.23
N ALA A 206 -1.00 -23.63 -5.15
CA ALA A 206 -0.22 -24.71 -5.75
C ALA A 206 1.01 -25.00 -4.88
N GLN A 207 1.03 -26.15 -4.20
CA GLN A 207 2.09 -26.52 -3.25
C GLN A 207 2.93 -27.69 -3.81
N PRO A 208 4.04 -27.42 -4.53
CA PRO A 208 4.83 -28.45 -5.19
C PRO A 208 5.43 -29.46 -4.20
N PHE A 209 5.94 -28.98 -3.05
CA PHE A 209 6.59 -29.82 -2.04
C PHE A 209 5.62 -30.69 -1.24
N ALA A 210 4.43 -30.16 -0.96
CA ALA A 210 3.34 -30.93 -0.36
C ALA A 210 2.62 -31.82 -1.39
N GLY A 211 2.86 -31.61 -2.68
CA GLY A 211 2.25 -32.38 -3.76
C GLY A 211 0.74 -32.22 -3.85
N ARG A 212 0.21 -30.98 -3.69
CA ARG A 212 -1.24 -30.72 -3.71
C ARG A 212 -1.61 -29.33 -4.20
N CYS A 213 -2.84 -29.19 -4.70
CA CYS A 213 -3.55 -27.91 -4.72
C CYS A 213 -4.37 -27.79 -3.44
N LEU A 214 -4.10 -26.79 -2.59
CA LEU A 214 -4.79 -26.58 -1.32
C LEU A 214 -5.85 -25.48 -1.48
N PHE A 215 -7.11 -25.79 -1.19
CA PHE A 215 -8.20 -24.82 -1.17
C PHE A 215 -8.36 -24.22 0.23
N LEU A 216 -8.50 -22.91 0.28
CA LEU A 216 -8.72 -22.14 1.49
C LEU A 216 -10.06 -21.40 1.39
N VAL A 217 -10.74 -21.33 2.54
CA VAL A 217 -11.97 -20.56 2.73
C VAL A 217 -11.80 -19.59 3.89
N TRP A 218 -12.64 -18.56 3.92
CA TRP A 218 -12.71 -17.64 5.05
C TRP A 218 -13.52 -18.24 6.19
N ASP A 219 -12.92 -18.34 7.37
CA ASP A 219 -13.62 -18.69 8.60
C ASP A 219 -14.19 -17.41 9.23
N TYR A 220 -15.52 -17.24 9.16
CA TYR A 220 -16.20 -16.06 9.71
C TYR A 220 -16.15 -15.99 11.24
N MET A 221 -15.99 -17.12 11.94
CA MET A 221 -15.91 -17.14 13.40
C MET A 221 -14.50 -16.78 13.88
N LEU A 222 -13.48 -17.37 13.26
CA LEU A 222 -12.08 -17.13 13.59
C LEU A 222 -11.48 -15.91 12.88
N GLN A 223 -12.23 -15.31 11.94
CA GLN A 223 -11.81 -14.18 11.12
C GLN A 223 -10.45 -14.41 10.47
N ARG A 224 -10.24 -15.60 9.88
CA ARG A 224 -8.97 -16.01 9.26
C ARG A 224 -9.19 -16.98 8.11
N PHE A 225 -8.19 -17.17 7.25
CA PHE A 225 -8.24 -18.21 6.23
C PHE A 225 -7.89 -19.57 6.81
N ARG A 226 -8.66 -20.60 6.44
CA ARG A 226 -8.41 -22.00 6.83
C ARG A 226 -8.47 -22.95 5.62
N PRO A 227 -7.75 -24.08 5.67
CA PRO A 227 -7.94 -25.19 4.74
C PRO A 227 -9.39 -25.68 4.69
N ASP A 228 -9.83 -26.10 3.50
CA ASP A 228 -11.16 -26.69 3.27
C ASP A 228 -11.09 -28.04 2.55
N GLU A 229 -10.45 -28.08 1.38
CA GLU A 229 -10.30 -29.27 0.54
C GLU A 229 -8.93 -29.24 -0.16
N GLU A 230 -8.47 -30.38 -0.67
CA GLU A 230 -7.23 -30.46 -1.45
C GLU A 230 -7.36 -31.41 -2.65
N ILE A 231 -6.59 -31.13 -3.71
CA ILE A 231 -6.38 -32.04 -4.84
C ILE A 231 -4.97 -32.63 -4.73
N PRO A 232 -4.81 -33.97 -4.66
CA PRO A 232 -3.49 -34.58 -4.71
C PRO A 232 -2.85 -34.39 -6.09
N ALA A 233 -1.73 -33.67 -6.13
CA ALA A 233 -1.06 -33.26 -7.34
C ALA A 233 0.47 -33.18 -7.12
N PRO A 234 1.18 -34.33 -7.16
CA PRO A 234 2.64 -34.34 -7.06
C PRO A 234 3.28 -33.45 -8.12
N SER A 235 4.25 -32.63 -7.70
CA SER A 235 4.97 -31.71 -8.59
C SER A 235 4.05 -30.75 -9.37
N VAL A 236 2.98 -30.28 -8.71
CA VAL A 236 2.10 -29.26 -9.25
C VAL A 236 2.83 -27.93 -9.42
N VAL A 237 2.52 -27.26 -10.53
CA VAL A 237 3.07 -25.93 -10.87
C VAL A 237 1.99 -24.87 -10.81
N ALA A 238 0.81 -25.16 -11.37
CA ALA A 238 -0.32 -24.25 -11.39
C ALA A 238 -1.65 -24.98 -11.11
N CYS A 239 -2.54 -24.31 -10.38
CA CYS A 239 -3.90 -24.76 -10.09
C CYS A 239 -4.86 -23.65 -10.53
N LYS A 240 -5.36 -23.69 -11.77
CA LYS A 240 -6.16 -22.60 -12.35
C LYS A 240 -7.66 -22.90 -12.25
N PRO A 241 -8.42 -22.19 -11.41
CA PRO A 241 -9.85 -22.41 -11.25
C PRO A 241 -10.66 -21.74 -12.38
N LEU A 242 -11.77 -22.36 -12.76
CA LEU A 242 -12.76 -21.82 -13.69
C LEU A 242 -14.16 -22.21 -13.21
N VAL A 243 -15.01 -21.20 -12.97
CA VAL A 243 -16.39 -21.41 -12.52
C VAL A 243 -17.35 -21.15 -13.68
N LEU A 244 -18.22 -22.11 -13.97
CA LEU A 244 -19.25 -22.03 -15.01
C LEU A 244 -20.60 -22.44 -14.42
N GLY A 245 -21.43 -21.45 -14.09
CA GLY A 245 -22.68 -21.66 -13.38
C GLY A 245 -22.43 -22.33 -12.02
N SER A 246 -22.98 -23.53 -11.81
CA SER A 246 -22.78 -24.31 -10.58
C SER A 246 -21.58 -25.27 -10.64
N ARG A 247 -20.81 -25.26 -11.73
CA ARG A 247 -19.68 -26.18 -11.94
C ARG A 247 -18.36 -25.47 -11.67
N LEU A 248 -17.46 -26.15 -10.98
CA LEU A 248 -16.07 -25.71 -10.80
C LEU A 248 -15.16 -26.65 -11.58
N PHE A 249 -14.31 -26.09 -12.41
CA PHE A 249 -13.20 -26.75 -13.08
C PHE A 249 -11.89 -26.26 -12.49
N VAL A 250 -10.89 -27.12 -12.38
CA VAL A 250 -9.56 -26.76 -11.92
C VAL A 250 -8.55 -27.42 -12.84
N LEU A 251 -7.83 -26.61 -13.61
CA LEU A 251 -6.68 -27.09 -14.37
C LEU A 251 -5.52 -27.30 -13.40
N VAL A 252 -4.98 -28.51 -13.36
CA VAL A 252 -3.85 -28.90 -12.52
C VAL A 252 -2.67 -29.22 -13.42
N ALA A 253 -1.77 -28.24 -13.57
CA ALA A 253 -0.56 -28.37 -14.36
C ALA A 253 0.55 -29.03 -13.52
N ARG A 254 1.17 -30.10 -14.02
CA ARG A 254 2.17 -30.88 -13.29
C ARG A 254 3.41 -31.14 -14.13
N LEU A 255 4.59 -31.10 -13.50
CA LEU A 255 5.86 -31.48 -14.15
C LEU A 255 5.97 -32.99 -14.40
N TRP A 256 5.30 -33.79 -13.57
CA TRP A 256 5.33 -35.25 -13.63
C TRP A 256 3.93 -35.82 -13.51
N GLY A 257 3.66 -36.96 -14.18
CA GLY A 257 2.35 -37.60 -14.20
C GLY A 257 1.31 -36.97 -15.13
N GLY A 258 1.69 -35.95 -15.91
CA GLY A 258 0.84 -35.27 -16.90
C GLY A 258 -0.18 -34.30 -16.28
N SER A 259 -0.58 -33.28 -17.03
CA SER A 259 -1.56 -32.28 -16.56
C SER A 259 -2.99 -32.82 -16.62
N GLN A 260 -3.84 -32.42 -15.67
CA GLN A 260 -5.20 -32.95 -15.52
C GLN A 260 -6.22 -31.84 -15.26
N LEU A 261 -7.45 -32.06 -15.74
CA LEU A 261 -8.62 -31.26 -15.39
C LEU A 261 -9.39 -31.95 -14.28
N TRP A 262 -9.64 -31.23 -13.21
CA TRP A 262 -10.52 -31.65 -12.13
C TRP A 262 -11.85 -30.91 -12.25
N SER A 263 -12.95 -31.57 -11.90
CA SER A 263 -14.27 -30.96 -11.97
C SER A 263 -15.12 -31.30 -10.75
N ARG A 264 -15.97 -30.34 -10.37
CA ARG A 264 -17.05 -30.49 -9.42
C ARG A 264 -18.35 -30.18 -10.18
N PRO A 265 -19.21 -31.18 -10.45
CA PRO A 265 -20.41 -30.99 -11.25
C PRO A 265 -21.49 -30.11 -10.59
N SER A 266 -21.58 -30.12 -9.26
CA SER A 266 -22.57 -29.35 -8.50
C SER A 266 -22.11 -29.10 -7.06
N ARG A 267 -22.83 -28.23 -6.35
CA ARG A 267 -22.64 -28.00 -4.91
C ARG A 267 -22.76 -29.33 -4.14
N GLY A 268 -21.85 -29.56 -3.19
CA GLY A 268 -21.85 -30.73 -2.31
C GLY A 268 -21.13 -31.97 -2.86
N LEU A 269 -20.77 -32.00 -4.14
CA LEU A 269 -19.92 -33.05 -4.71
C LEU A 269 -18.45 -32.72 -4.49
N ARG A 270 -17.63 -33.75 -4.33
CA ARG A 270 -16.16 -33.61 -4.23
C ARG A 270 -15.55 -33.31 -5.60
N LEU A 271 -14.42 -32.62 -5.60
CA LEU A 271 -13.61 -32.50 -6.81
C LEU A 271 -13.09 -33.89 -7.20
N SER A 272 -13.20 -34.23 -8.48
CA SER A 272 -12.67 -35.48 -9.03
C SER A 272 -11.95 -35.23 -10.37
N PRO A 273 -10.97 -36.07 -10.72
CA PRO A 273 -10.29 -35.97 -12.01
C PRO A 273 -11.30 -36.27 -13.12
N SER A 274 -11.32 -35.43 -14.15
CA SER A 274 -12.30 -35.50 -15.24
C SER A 274 -11.67 -35.75 -16.60
N GLN A 275 -10.47 -35.20 -16.86
CA GLN A 275 -9.81 -35.31 -18.16
C GLN A 275 -8.28 -35.18 -18.03
N ALA A 276 -7.52 -35.94 -18.82
CA ALA A 276 -6.10 -35.68 -19.04
C ALA A 276 -5.93 -34.59 -20.11
N LEU A 277 -5.07 -33.61 -19.87
CA LEU A 277 -4.92 -32.43 -20.72
C LEU A 277 -3.66 -32.55 -21.60
N ALA A 278 -3.87 -32.72 -22.90
CA ALA A 278 -2.84 -32.73 -23.95
C ALA A 278 -1.53 -33.44 -23.55
N PRO A 279 -1.57 -34.73 -23.18
CA PRO A 279 -0.44 -35.45 -22.56
C PRO A 279 0.81 -35.53 -23.44
N GLU A 280 0.66 -35.45 -24.77
CA GLU A 280 1.78 -35.47 -25.71
C GLU A 280 2.39 -34.08 -25.96
N LEU A 281 1.69 -33.01 -25.58
CA LEU A 281 2.11 -31.62 -25.84
C LEU A 281 2.59 -30.92 -24.57
N LEU A 282 1.95 -31.20 -23.43
CA LEU A 282 2.24 -30.57 -22.13
C LEU A 282 3.16 -31.46 -21.29
N LEU A 283 4.46 -31.33 -21.52
CA LEU A 283 5.48 -32.17 -20.88
C LEU A 283 6.01 -31.54 -19.57
N LYS A 284 6.35 -30.25 -19.63
CA LYS A 284 6.87 -29.42 -18.54
C LYS A 284 6.13 -28.08 -18.54
N PRO A 285 4.87 -28.04 -18.08
CA PRO A 285 4.15 -26.78 -17.96
C PRO A 285 4.84 -25.88 -16.92
N ASN A 286 4.92 -24.59 -17.20
CA ASN A 286 5.49 -23.60 -16.27
C ASN A 286 4.45 -22.59 -15.78
N ASP A 287 3.47 -22.25 -16.62
CA ASP A 287 2.43 -21.27 -16.35
C ASP A 287 1.11 -21.68 -17.02
N ALA A 288 -0.01 -21.22 -16.48
CA ALA A 288 -1.33 -21.47 -17.05
C ALA A 288 -2.27 -20.28 -16.81
N GLU A 289 -2.85 -19.76 -17.89
CA GLU A 289 -3.79 -18.66 -17.85
C GLU A 289 -5.15 -19.02 -18.45
N LEU A 290 -6.19 -18.29 -18.01
CA LEU A 290 -7.57 -18.44 -18.46
C LEU A 290 -7.94 -17.24 -19.34
N LEU A 291 -8.58 -17.49 -20.48
CA LEU A 291 -9.06 -16.46 -21.39
C LEU A 291 -10.37 -16.87 -22.05
N TRP A 292 -11.13 -15.88 -22.52
CA TRP A 292 -12.38 -16.09 -23.25
C TRP A 292 -12.15 -15.78 -24.72
N LEU A 293 -12.49 -16.71 -25.61
CA LEU A 293 -12.34 -16.59 -27.05
C LEU A 293 -13.64 -17.02 -27.73
N ASP A 294 -14.19 -16.15 -28.57
CA ASP A 294 -15.44 -16.40 -29.31
C ASP A 294 -16.60 -16.86 -28.41
N GLY A 295 -16.65 -16.37 -27.16
CA GLY A 295 -17.66 -16.72 -26.16
C GLY A 295 -17.40 -17.99 -25.36
N GLU A 296 -16.33 -18.72 -25.65
CA GLU A 296 -15.96 -19.96 -24.96
C GLU A 296 -14.72 -19.76 -24.07
N PRO A 297 -14.66 -20.41 -22.89
CA PRO A 297 -13.48 -20.37 -22.05
C PRO A 297 -12.39 -21.29 -22.60
N CYS A 298 -11.17 -20.79 -22.60
CA CYS A 298 -9.98 -21.53 -22.97
C CYS A 298 -8.89 -21.37 -21.90
N PHE A 299 -8.11 -22.41 -21.70
CA PHE A 299 -6.84 -22.33 -20.98
C PHE A 299 -5.70 -22.23 -21.98
N VAL A 300 -4.73 -21.37 -21.70
CA VAL A 300 -3.41 -21.42 -22.34
C VAL A 300 -2.42 -21.94 -21.32
N VAL A 301 -1.63 -22.95 -21.68
CA VAL A 301 -0.61 -23.52 -20.80
C VAL A 301 0.75 -23.34 -21.44
N ALA A 302 1.61 -22.54 -20.81
CA ALA A 302 2.97 -22.27 -21.26
C ALA A 302 3.85 -23.49 -20.98
N GLU A 303 4.66 -23.88 -21.97
CA GLU A 303 5.48 -25.08 -21.91
C GLU A 303 6.97 -24.72 -22.08
N VAL A 304 7.80 -25.10 -21.10
CA VAL A 304 9.20 -24.64 -21.02
C VAL A 304 10.21 -25.62 -21.65
N SER A 305 9.76 -26.78 -22.10
CA SER A 305 10.57 -27.76 -22.82
C SER A 305 10.55 -27.52 -24.33
N LYS A 306 11.65 -27.86 -25.01
CA LYS A 306 11.68 -27.73 -26.48
C LYS A 306 10.83 -28.77 -27.20
N ALA A 307 10.55 -29.91 -26.55
CA ALA A 307 9.80 -31.02 -27.14
C ALA A 307 8.29 -30.85 -26.95
N GLY A 308 7.87 -30.19 -25.88
CA GLY A 308 6.49 -29.79 -25.66
C GLY A 308 6.12 -28.55 -26.48
N ARG A 309 4.86 -28.13 -26.34
CA ARG A 309 4.32 -26.96 -27.03
C ARG A 309 3.35 -26.23 -26.13
N THR A 310 3.49 -24.91 -26.05
CA THR A 310 2.46 -24.05 -25.46
C THR A 310 1.14 -24.30 -26.16
N THR A 311 0.11 -24.66 -25.39
CA THR A 311 -1.12 -25.21 -25.95
C THR A 311 -2.34 -24.44 -25.47
N LEU A 312 -3.18 -24.04 -26.42
CA LEU A 312 -4.50 -23.47 -26.20
C LEU A 312 -5.52 -24.61 -26.15
N LEU A 313 -6.14 -24.78 -24.99
CA LEU A 313 -7.16 -25.78 -24.69
C LEU A 313 -8.50 -25.07 -24.55
N CYS A 314 -9.40 -25.22 -25.53
CA CYS A 314 -10.71 -24.59 -25.49
C CYS A 314 -11.79 -25.59 -25.15
N ARG A 315 -12.87 -25.10 -24.55
CA ARG A 315 -14.08 -25.90 -24.36
C ARG A 315 -14.70 -26.26 -25.70
N ASP A 316 -15.14 -27.50 -25.85
CA ASP A 316 -15.85 -27.97 -27.05
C ASP A 316 -17.38 -27.97 -26.80
N GLY A 317 -18.00 -26.82 -27.03
CA GLY A 317 -19.46 -26.61 -26.97
C GLY A 317 -20.14 -27.11 -25.66
N PRO A 318 -21.31 -27.77 -25.74
CA PRO A 318 -22.01 -28.30 -24.55
C PRO A 318 -21.25 -29.47 -23.88
N GLY A 319 -20.15 -29.93 -24.49
CA GLY A 319 -19.23 -30.88 -23.89
C GLY A 319 -18.69 -30.42 -22.54
N HIS A 320 -18.19 -31.36 -21.75
CA HIS A 320 -17.71 -31.11 -20.39
C HIS A 320 -16.18 -30.99 -20.30
N GLY A 321 -15.47 -31.09 -21.43
CA GLY A 321 -14.00 -31.13 -21.50
C GLY A 321 -13.37 -29.96 -22.24
N PHE A 322 -12.04 -29.91 -22.18
CA PHE A 322 -11.18 -28.91 -22.84
C PHE A 322 -10.23 -29.62 -23.81
N TYR A 323 -10.22 -29.21 -25.06
CA TYR A 323 -9.49 -29.87 -26.13
C TYR A 323 -8.54 -28.90 -26.83
N THR A 324 -7.46 -29.45 -27.38
CA THR A 324 -6.45 -28.67 -28.09
C THR A 324 -7.08 -27.97 -29.29
N ARG A 325 -7.10 -26.63 -29.22
CA ARG A 325 -7.52 -25.76 -30.31
C ARG A 325 -6.34 -25.35 -31.17
N GLN A 326 -5.20 -25.05 -30.53
CA GLN A 326 -4.00 -24.59 -31.20
C GLN A 326 -2.76 -24.85 -30.36
N SER A 327 -1.64 -25.18 -31.01
CA SER A 327 -0.32 -25.18 -30.37
C SER A 327 0.53 -24.03 -30.91
N LEU A 328 1.21 -23.34 -30.02
CA LEU A 328 1.97 -22.12 -30.26
C LEU A 328 3.46 -22.35 -30.07
N HIS A 329 4.26 -21.44 -30.64
CA HIS A 329 5.68 -21.24 -30.35
C HIS A 329 6.56 -22.52 -30.29
N ALA A 330 6.46 -23.34 -31.33
CA ALA A 330 7.23 -24.59 -31.44
C ALA A 330 8.73 -24.40 -31.17
N TRP A 331 9.35 -25.32 -30.42
CA TRP A 331 10.79 -25.35 -30.12
C TRP A 331 11.31 -24.23 -29.20
N HIS A 332 10.42 -23.42 -28.63
CA HIS A 332 10.75 -22.40 -27.66
C HIS A 332 10.56 -22.94 -26.24
N ARG A 333 11.09 -22.21 -25.25
CA ARG A 333 10.97 -22.55 -23.84
C ARG A 333 10.11 -21.48 -23.19
N ASP A 334 8.80 -21.60 -23.36
CA ASP A 334 7.86 -20.59 -22.89
C ASP A 334 7.75 -20.66 -21.37
N THR A 335 8.02 -19.53 -20.73
CA THR A 335 8.01 -19.40 -19.28
C THR A 335 6.68 -18.86 -18.78
N ASP A 336 5.97 -18.06 -19.57
CA ASP A 336 4.75 -17.39 -19.15
C ASP A 336 3.87 -17.05 -20.36
N ALA A 337 2.55 -17.07 -20.16
CA ALA A 337 1.59 -16.74 -21.19
C ALA A 337 0.55 -15.75 -20.66
N GLU A 338 0.53 -14.52 -21.18
CA GLU A 338 -0.36 -13.46 -20.70
C GLU A 338 -1.45 -13.12 -21.74
N PRO A 339 -2.70 -13.53 -21.51
CA PRO A 339 -3.82 -13.06 -22.31
C PRO A 339 -4.14 -11.60 -21.97
N LEU A 340 -4.40 -10.79 -23.00
CA LEU A 340 -4.75 -9.39 -22.86
C LEU A 340 -5.67 -8.92 -23.99
N GLU A 341 -6.37 -7.82 -23.78
CA GLU A 341 -7.20 -7.20 -24.80
C GLU A 341 -6.56 -5.88 -25.26
N LEU A 342 -6.39 -5.73 -26.57
CA LEU A 342 -5.85 -4.51 -27.19
C LEU A 342 -6.83 -4.03 -28.26
N ALA A 343 -7.35 -2.83 -28.08
CA ALA A 343 -8.33 -2.21 -28.99
C ALA A 343 -9.56 -3.09 -29.27
N GLY A 344 -10.11 -3.75 -28.23
CA GLY A 344 -11.29 -4.61 -28.36
C GLY A 344 -11.00 -6.04 -28.84
N GLU A 345 -9.74 -6.35 -29.15
CA GLU A 345 -9.36 -7.62 -29.78
C GLU A 345 -8.51 -8.48 -28.83
N PRO A 346 -8.79 -9.79 -28.71
CA PRO A 346 -7.99 -10.70 -27.90
C PRO A 346 -6.58 -10.86 -28.45
N HIS A 347 -5.60 -10.71 -27.56
CA HIS A 347 -4.18 -10.91 -27.82
C HIS A 347 -3.59 -11.84 -26.76
N LEU A 348 -2.40 -12.36 -27.07
CA LEU A 348 -1.63 -13.22 -26.17
C LEU A 348 -0.17 -12.84 -26.26
N LEU A 349 0.46 -12.54 -25.13
CA LEU A 349 1.91 -12.39 -25.01
C LEU A 349 2.51 -13.70 -24.51
N LEU A 350 3.55 -14.19 -25.20
CA LEU A 350 4.34 -15.33 -24.72
C LEU A 350 5.74 -14.85 -24.38
N ALA A 351 6.17 -15.09 -23.15
CA ALA A 351 7.56 -14.91 -22.72
C ALA A 351 8.30 -16.25 -22.80
N SER A 352 9.57 -16.22 -23.21
CA SER A 352 10.38 -17.42 -23.38
C SER A 352 11.83 -17.16 -22.99
N ALA A 353 12.49 -18.18 -22.45
CA ALA A 353 13.86 -18.07 -21.98
C ALA A 353 14.82 -17.60 -23.09
N SER A 354 15.61 -16.56 -22.80
CA SER A 354 16.60 -15.97 -23.72
C SER A 354 16.00 -15.50 -25.06
N GLN A 355 14.73 -15.08 -25.06
CA GLN A 355 14.03 -14.53 -26.22
C GLN A 355 13.31 -13.23 -25.85
N ARG A 356 12.78 -12.53 -26.85
CA ARG A 356 11.87 -11.40 -26.65
C ARG A 356 10.44 -11.90 -26.55
N PRO A 357 9.57 -11.30 -25.72
CA PRO A 357 8.16 -11.64 -25.70
C PRO A 357 7.51 -11.49 -27.08
N VAL A 358 6.66 -12.42 -27.45
CA VAL A 358 5.97 -12.46 -28.74
C VAL A 358 4.50 -12.13 -28.55
N LEU A 359 4.03 -11.11 -29.26
CA LEU A 359 2.61 -10.73 -29.29
C LEU A 359 1.89 -11.48 -30.40
N TYR A 360 0.85 -12.22 -30.02
CA TYR A 360 -0.09 -12.87 -30.90
C TYR A 360 -1.42 -12.12 -30.91
N ARG A 361 -2.13 -12.17 -32.05
CA ARG A 361 -3.47 -11.61 -32.23
C ARG A 361 -4.45 -12.71 -32.60
N TRP A 362 -5.60 -12.77 -31.92
CA TRP A 362 -6.68 -13.69 -32.25
C TRP A 362 -7.42 -13.21 -33.50
N GLN A 363 -7.46 -14.03 -34.55
CA GLN A 363 -8.24 -13.75 -35.75
C GLN A 363 -8.72 -15.04 -36.39
N ARG A 364 -10.01 -15.07 -36.77
CA ARG A 364 -10.61 -16.20 -37.50
C ARG A 364 -10.41 -17.55 -36.78
N GLY A 365 -10.60 -17.56 -35.46
CA GLY A 365 -10.53 -18.78 -34.66
C GLY A 365 -9.13 -19.30 -34.32
N ARG A 366 -8.07 -18.49 -34.53
CA ARG A 366 -6.68 -18.83 -34.19
C ARG A 366 -5.85 -17.61 -33.80
N PHE A 367 -4.82 -17.82 -32.98
CA PHE A 367 -3.76 -16.85 -32.75
C PHE A 367 -2.76 -16.83 -33.90
N SER A 368 -2.38 -15.63 -34.33
CA SER A 368 -1.35 -15.38 -35.34
C SER A 368 -0.28 -14.45 -34.77
N ARG A 369 1.00 -14.77 -34.99
CA ARG A 369 2.11 -13.93 -34.52
C ARG A 369 2.03 -12.56 -35.19
N ARG A 370 2.07 -11.50 -34.38
CA ARG A 370 2.00 -10.10 -34.83
C ARG A 370 3.37 -9.45 -34.83
N THR A 371 4.03 -9.41 -33.68
CA THR A 371 5.35 -8.77 -33.50
C THR A 371 6.04 -9.28 -32.25
N ASP A 372 7.34 -9.04 -32.15
CA ASP A 372 8.06 -9.14 -30.88
C ASP A 372 7.94 -7.81 -30.13
N VAL A 373 8.05 -7.86 -28.79
CA VAL A 373 8.21 -6.67 -27.96
C VAL A 373 9.67 -6.19 -28.08
N PRO A 374 9.91 -4.96 -28.55
CA PRO A 374 11.27 -4.45 -28.76
C PRO A 374 11.98 -4.24 -27.42
N GLU A 375 13.32 -4.29 -27.42
CA GLU A 375 14.19 -3.94 -26.28
C GLU A 375 13.96 -4.79 -25.01
N ALA A 376 13.16 -5.85 -25.11
CA ALA A 376 12.72 -6.69 -24.01
C ALA A 376 13.30 -8.11 -24.08
N GLU A 377 14.63 -8.24 -24.09
CA GLU A 377 15.29 -9.56 -24.08
C GLU A 377 15.20 -10.25 -22.72
N ASP A 378 15.15 -11.59 -22.71
CA ASP A 378 15.22 -12.45 -21.51
C ASP A 378 14.16 -12.09 -20.43
N VAL A 379 12.95 -11.76 -20.88
CA VAL A 379 11.80 -11.57 -20.02
C VAL A 379 11.30 -12.93 -19.54
N TYR A 380 11.14 -13.08 -18.23
CA TYR A 380 10.64 -14.30 -17.60
C TYR A 380 9.10 -14.37 -17.64
N ALA A 381 8.43 -13.28 -17.28
CA ALA A 381 6.97 -13.24 -17.20
C ALA A 381 6.42 -11.86 -17.56
N THR A 382 5.19 -11.84 -18.04
CA THR A 382 4.48 -10.63 -18.45
C THR A 382 3.14 -10.54 -17.76
N ARG A 383 2.80 -9.38 -17.19
CA ARG A 383 1.47 -9.13 -16.61
C ARG A 383 0.97 -7.76 -17.04
N HIS A 384 -0.27 -7.67 -17.47
CA HIS A 384 -0.86 -6.41 -17.93
C HIS A 384 -1.81 -5.79 -16.91
N PHE A 385 -2.04 -4.48 -17.05
CA PHE A 385 -3.10 -3.77 -16.35
C PHE A 385 -3.60 -2.60 -17.19
N GLN A 386 -4.81 -2.14 -16.92
CA GLN A 386 -5.46 -1.06 -17.65
C GLN A 386 -5.80 0.10 -16.72
N VAL A 387 -5.42 1.32 -17.12
CA VAL A 387 -5.71 2.55 -16.36
C VAL A 387 -6.09 3.66 -17.33
N GLY A 388 -7.25 4.28 -17.14
CA GLY A 388 -7.66 5.43 -17.96
C GLY A 388 -7.76 5.14 -19.48
N GLY A 389 -7.98 3.88 -19.87
CA GLY A 389 -7.99 3.43 -21.26
C GLY A 389 -6.61 3.05 -21.83
N ASP A 390 -5.52 3.39 -21.13
CA ASP A 390 -4.18 2.92 -21.47
C ASP A 390 -4.00 1.46 -21.03
N VAL A 391 -3.35 0.67 -21.88
CA VAL A 391 -2.91 -0.69 -21.55
C VAL A 391 -1.42 -0.68 -21.27
N LEU A 392 -1.05 -1.09 -20.06
CA LEU A 392 0.33 -1.18 -19.60
C LEU A 392 0.70 -2.64 -19.37
N VAL A 393 1.99 -2.96 -19.53
CA VAL A 393 2.56 -4.27 -19.25
C VAL A 393 3.78 -4.16 -18.37
N CYS A 394 3.83 -5.02 -17.36
CA CYS A 394 4.97 -5.28 -16.49
C CYS A 394 5.74 -6.48 -17.05
N LEU A 395 6.98 -6.26 -17.46
CA LEU A 395 7.88 -7.29 -17.97
C LEU A 395 8.91 -7.61 -16.90
N THR A 396 8.89 -8.85 -16.41
CA THR A 396 9.72 -9.31 -15.31
C THR A 396 11.04 -9.89 -15.82
N ARG A 397 12.17 -9.50 -15.23
CA ARG A 397 13.47 -10.15 -15.42
C ARG A 397 14.02 -10.67 -14.10
N TYR A 398 14.74 -11.79 -14.15
CA TYR A 398 15.41 -12.33 -12.96
C TYR A 398 16.51 -11.40 -12.45
N LEU A 399 17.40 -10.97 -13.34
CA LEU A 399 18.47 -10.01 -13.07
C LEU A 399 18.43 -8.88 -14.10
N GLY A 400 19.07 -7.76 -13.77
CA GLY A 400 19.02 -6.54 -14.60
C GLY A 400 17.79 -5.72 -14.25
N ASP A 401 17.13 -5.15 -15.26
CA ASP A 401 15.99 -4.25 -15.06
C ASP A 401 14.70 -4.85 -15.63
N SER A 402 13.67 -4.93 -14.77
CA SER A 402 12.29 -5.17 -15.17
C SER A 402 11.72 -3.87 -15.75
N MET A 403 10.73 -3.98 -16.63
CA MET A 403 10.24 -2.86 -17.42
C MET A 403 8.74 -2.68 -17.24
N VAL A 404 8.30 -1.43 -17.24
CA VAL A 404 6.90 -1.07 -17.45
C VAL A 404 6.81 -0.45 -18.84
N MET A 405 5.93 -0.98 -19.67
CA MET A 405 5.71 -0.47 -21.02
C MET A 405 4.23 -0.11 -21.22
N ARG A 406 3.95 0.87 -22.08
CA ARG A 406 2.60 1.28 -22.47
C ARG A 406 2.36 0.97 -23.94
N TRP A 407 1.16 0.51 -24.24
CA TRP A 407 0.68 0.33 -25.60
C TRP A 407 0.42 1.69 -26.28
N ASP A 408 1.04 1.96 -27.43
CA ASP A 408 0.87 3.21 -28.19
C ASP A 408 -0.17 3.12 -29.34
N GLY A 409 -0.89 1.99 -29.44
CA GLY A 409 -1.78 1.67 -30.57
C GLY A 409 -1.15 0.71 -31.57
N SER A 410 0.19 0.67 -31.65
CA SER A 410 0.93 -0.16 -32.61
C SER A 410 1.88 -1.15 -31.93
N MET A 411 2.55 -0.73 -30.87
CA MET A 411 3.57 -1.47 -30.15
C MET A 411 3.68 -1.02 -28.69
N PHE A 412 4.37 -1.81 -27.87
CA PHE A 412 4.70 -1.42 -26.50
C PHE A 412 5.93 -0.51 -26.48
N ARG A 413 5.83 0.59 -25.72
CA ARG A 413 6.89 1.59 -25.53
C ARG A 413 7.30 1.64 -24.07
N LEU A 414 8.61 1.69 -23.83
CA LEU A 414 9.17 1.79 -22.49
C LEU A 414 8.71 3.05 -21.77
N LEU A 415 8.16 2.89 -20.56
CA LEU A 415 7.81 3.99 -19.66
C LEU A 415 8.80 4.14 -18.51
N GLN A 416 9.18 3.01 -17.90
CA GLN A 416 9.99 2.97 -16.70
C GLN A 416 10.76 1.66 -16.62
N VAL A 417 11.95 1.73 -16.03
CA VAL A 417 12.76 0.56 -15.66
C VAL A 417 12.89 0.49 -14.14
N LEU A 418 12.91 -0.73 -13.61
CA LEU A 418 13.01 -1.00 -12.18
C LEU A 418 14.01 -2.14 -11.93
N PRO A 419 14.98 -1.95 -11.02
CA PRO A 419 16.05 -2.93 -10.82
C PRO A 419 15.50 -4.22 -10.22
N SER A 420 15.83 -5.33 -10.85
CA SER A 420 15.43 -6.68 -10.44
C SER A 420 16.55 -7.40 -9.72
N ARG A 421 16.26 -7.92 -8.53
CA ARG A 421 17.21 -8.60 -7.65
C ARG A 421 16.76 -10.04 -7.40
N GLY A 422 16.80 -10.85 -8.46
CA GLY A 422 16.25 -12.20 -8.44
C GLY A 422 14.72 -12.19 -8.51
N SER A 423 14.15 -11.40 -9.43
CA SER A 423 12.70 -11.23 -9.54
C SER A 423 12.07 -12.27 -10.47
N LEU A 424 11.02 -12.94 -10.01
CA LEU A 424 10.23 -13.87 -10.84
C LEU A 424 8.76 -13.48 -10.94
N ILE A 425 8.39 -12.35 -10.33
CA ILE A 425 7.02 -11.83 -10.39
C ILE A 425 7.04 -10.30 -10.36
N PHE A 426 6.31 -9.68 -11.28
CA PHE A 426 6.03 -8.26 -11.30
C PHE A 426 4.53 -8.04 -11.54
N GLN A 427 3.74 -8.15 -10.47
CA GLN A 427 2.29 -8.30 -10.53
C GLN A 427 1.56 -6.97 -10.32
N PRO A 428 0.82 -6.45 -11.31
CA PRO A 428 -0.15 -5.39 -11.09
C PRO A 428 -1.42 -5.94 -10.42
N LEU A 429 -1.99 -5.18 -9.48
CA LEU A 429 -3.23 -5.50 -8.79
C LEU A 429 -4.06 -4.23 -8.59
N LEU A 430 -5.35 -4.30 -8.94
CA LEU A 430 -6.30 -3.23 -8.65
C LEU A 430 -7.02 -3.56 -7.33
N ILE A 431 -6.67 -2.85 -6.25
CA ILE A 431 -7.25 -3.09 -4.93
C ILE A 431 -8.08 -1.86 -4.55
N ALA A 432 -9.41 -1.98 -4.64
CA ALA A 432 -10.34 -0.92 -4.23
C ALA A 432 -10.13 0.46 -4.86
N GLY A 433 -9.80 0.46 -6.16
CA GLY A 433 -9.49 1.66 -6.94
C GLY A 433 -8.01 2.06 -6.90
N ASP A 434 -7.23 1.51 -5.98
CA ASP A 434 -5.79 1.76 -5.91
C ASP A 434 -5.05 0.78 -6.83
N GLN A 435 -4.41 1.30 -7.89
CA GLN A 435 -3.60 0.51 -8.81
C GLN A 435 -2.20 0.30 -8.21
N LEU A 436 -2.00 -0.87 -7.61
CA LEU A 436 -0.72 -1.28 -7.06
C LEU A 436 0.04 -2.15 -8.05
N VAL A 437 1.36 -2.16 -7.95
CA VAL A 437 2.24 -3.07 -8.71
C VAL A 437 3.33 -3.59 -7.78
N LEU A 438 3.45 -4.91 -7.67
CA LEU A 438 4.35 -5.57 -6.74
C LEU A 438 5.50 -6.24 -7.48
N LEU A 439 6.73 -5.85 -7.18
CA LEU A 439 7.94 -6.46 -7.70
C LEU A 439 8.53 -7.40 -6.65
N GLY A 440 8.45 -8.70 -6.90
CA GLY A 440 9.04 -9.72 -6.02
C GLY A 440 10.55 -9.74 -6.10
N SER A 441 11.21 -10.15 -5.02
CA SER A 441 12.68 -10.25 -4.96
C SER A 441 13.11 -11.46 -4.12
N ASP A 442 14.06 -12.24 -4.64
CA ASP A 442 14.67 -13.37 -3.93
C ASP A 442 15.88 -12.92 -3.08
N PHE A 443 16.46 -11.75 -3.35
CA PHE A 443 17.70 -11.28 -2.69
C PHE A 443 17.51 -10.06 -1.79
N THR A 444 16.40 -9.35 -1.91
CA THR A 444 16.07 -8.13 -1.15
C THR A 444 14.60 -8.14 -0.73
N TYR A 445 14.10 -7.03 -0.19
CA TYR A 445 12.67 -6.84 0.00
C TYR A 445 11.92 -6.85 -1.34
N SER A 446 10.70 -7.38 -1.31
CA SER A 446 9.73 -7.16 -2.39
C SER A 446 9.18 -5.75 -2.28
N LEU A 447 9.07 -5.05 -3.41
CA LEU A 447 8.71 -3.65 -3.47
C LEU A 447 7.25 -3.50 -3.92
N VAL A 448 6.52 -2.62 -3.26
CA VAL A 448 5.14 -2.26 -3.61
C VAL A 448 5.16 -0.87 -4.18
N PHE A 449 4.64 -0.72 -5.39
CA PHE A 449 4.49 0.55 -6.07
C PHE A 449 3.03 0.93 -6.20
N GLN A 450 2.75 2.22 -6.22
CA GLN A 450 1.47 2.78 -6.63
C GLN A 450 1.66 3.44 -8.00
N TYR A 451 0.73 3.17 -8.93
CA TYR A 451 0.71 3.88 -10.21
C TYR A 451 0.06 5.25 -10.01
N GLU A 452 0.76 6.33 -10.38
CA GLU A 452 0.25 7.70 -10.34
C GLU A 452 -0.22 8.09 -11.77
N PRO A 453 -1.54 8.13 -12.06
CA PRO A 453 -2.03 8.37 -13.42
C PRO A 453 -1.61 9.72 -14.00
N ASP A 454 -1.54 10.76 -13.16
CA ASP A 454 -1.17 12.11 -13.57
C ASP A 454 0.29 12.21 -14.06
N VAL A 455 1.16 11.35 -13.51
CA VAL A 455 2.59 11.27 -13.86
C VAL A 455 2.84 10.18 -14.90
N GLY A 456 1.97 9.17 -14.96
CA GLY A 456 2.10 8.00 -15.83
C GLY A 456 3.22 7.04 -15.41
N ARG A 457 3.58 6.99 -14.11
CA ARG A 457 4.71 6.22 -13.59
C ARG A 457 4.38 5.50 -12.28
N LEU A 458 5.19 4.48 -11.96
CA LEU A 458 5.17 3.79 -10.68
C LEU A 458 6.03 4.53 -9.66
N LYS A 459 5.43 4.84 -8.51
CA LYS A 459 6.08 5.41 -7.34
C LYS A 459 6.18 4.37 -6.25
N LEU A 460 7.35 4.27 -5.62
CA LEU A 460 7.55 3.35 -4.49
C LEU A 460 6.63 3.76 -3.33
N LEU A 461 5.81 2.82 -2.88
CA LEU A 461 4.86 3.00 -1.77
C LEU A 461 5.45 2.43 -0.48
N GLN A 462 5.86 1.16 -0.50
CA GLN A 462 6.42 0.48 0.67
C GLN A 462 7.29 -0.72 0.26
N GLU A 463 8.08 -1.20 1.21
CA GLU A 463 8.65 -2.54 1.18
C GLU A 463 7.66 -3.52 1.82
N LEU A 464 7.60 -4.76 1.33
CA LEU A 464 6.68 -5.77 1.86
C LEU A 464 7.31 -6.53 3.03
N GLY A 465 6.70 -6.40 4.21
CA GLY A 465 7.14 -6.99 5.48
C GLY A 465 7.23 -5.95 6.61
N PRO A 466 7.65 -6.34 7.83
CA PRO A 466 7.94 -7.71 8.29
C PRO A 466 6.66 -8.53 8.60
N PRO A 467 6.69 -9.88 8.49
CA PRO A 467 7.79 -10.70 8.00
C PRO A 467 7.99 -10.53 6.49
N VAL A 468 9.22 -10.72 6.03
CA VAL A 468 9.58 -10.57 4.61
C VAL A 468 9.16 -11.84 3.85
N PRO A 469 8.52 -11.72 2.67
CA PRO A 469 8.27 -12.85 1.79
C PRO A 469 9.56 -13.51 1.33
N SER A 470 9.63 -14.84 1.39
CA SER A 470 10.84 -15.60 1.05
C SER A 470 10.70 -16.25 -0.32
N ALA A 471 11.36 -15.66 -1.32
CA ALA A 471 11.27 -16.06 -2.72
C ALA A 471 9.82 -16.07 -3.24
N PRO A 472 9.18 -14.89 -3.37
CA PRO A 472 7.79 -14.79 -3.83
C PRO A 472 7.65 -15.24 -5.29
N ARG A 473 6.53 -15.88 -5.60
CA ARG A 473 6.26 -16.45 -6.93
C ARG A 473 4.92 -16.01 -7.53
N ALA A 474 3.95 -15.71 -6.68
CA ALA A 474 2.68 -15.16 -7.11
C ALA A 474 2.10 -14.23 -6.05
N PHE A 475 1.41 -13.19 -6.53
CA PHE A 475 0.63 -12.28 -5.72
C PHE A 475 -0.81 -12.31 -6.21
N SER A 476 -1.77 -12.50 -5.30
CA SER A 476 -3.18 -12.46 -5.66
C SER A 476 -3.99 -11.80 -4.56
N PHE A 477 -5.05 -11.09 -4.92
CA PHE A 477 -5.87 -10.37 -3.96
C PHE A 477 -7.27 -10.97 -3.85
N ILE A 478 -7.87 -10.83 -2.69
CA ILE A 478 -9.25 -11.23 -2.45
C ILE A 478 -9.93 -10.26 -1.48
N SER A 479 -11.23 -10.04 -1.69
CA SER A 479 -12.07 -9.28 -0.77
C SER A 479 -13.04 -10.22 -0.08
N VAL A 480 -13.09 -10.16 1.25
CA VAL A 480 -14.03 -10.96 2.08
C VAL A 480 -14.42 -10.19 3.32
N ALA A 481 -15.71 -10.24 3.68
CA ALA A 481 -16.27 -9.56 4.86
C ALA A 481 -15.89 -8.06 4.95
N GLY A 482 -15.89 -7.35 3.81
CA GLY A 482 -15.52 -5.93 3.74
C GLY A 482 -14.02 -5.64 3.91
N ARG A 483 -13.19 -6.68 4.12
CA ARG A 483 -11.74 -6.59 4.23
C ARG A 483 -11.09 -7.07 2.93
N ARG A 484 -9.85 -6.64 2.71
CA ARG A 484 -9.09 -6.87 1.49
C ARG A 484 -7.76 -7.48 1.87
N PHE A 485 -7.42 -8.60 1.23
CA PHE A 485 -6.24 -9.38 1.56
C PHE A 485 -5.41 -9.62 0.31
N LEU A 486 -4.10 -9.49 0.46
CA LEU A 486 -3.09 -9.85 -0.51
C LEU A 486 -2.43 -11.15 -0.05
N PHE A 487 -2.44 -12.17 -0.89
CA PHE A 487 -1.70 -13.40 -0.71
C PHE A 487 -0.36 -13.33 -1.41
N THR A 488 0.67 -13.88 -0.78
CA THR A 488 2.01 -14.00 -1.34
C THR A 488 2.42 -15.48 -1.32
N ALA A 489 2.39 -16.15 -2.48
CA ALA A 489 2.92 -17.51 -2.61
C ALA A 489 4.45 -17.45 -2.55
N ASN A 490 5.04 -18.14 -1.57
CA ASN A 490 6.46 -18.08 -1.28
C ASN A 490 7.09 -19.47 -1.51
N PHE A 491 8.18 -19.53 -2.26
CA PHE A 491 8.80 -20.80 -2.67
C PHE A 491 9.72 -21.40 -1.60
N LYS A 492 10.43 -20.57 -0.82
CA LYS A 492 11.41 -21.05 0.18
C LYS A 492 10.90 -21.02 1.62
N GLY A 493 9.79 -20.35 1.89
CA GLY A 493 9.21 -20.27 3.22
C GLY A 493 7.69 -20.17 3.15
N PRO A 494 7.05 -19.85 4.28
CA PRO A 494 5.61 -19.97 4.38
C PRO A 494 4.91 -18.94 3.51
N THR A 495 3.77 -19.32 2.95
CA THR A 495 2.87 -18.39 2.25
C THR A 495 2.38 -17.35 3.25
N GLN A 496 2.31 -16.08 2.86
CA GLN A 496 1.90 -14.99 3.76
C GLN A 496 0.65 -14.29 3.22
N VAL A 497 -0.11 -13.70 4.13
CA VAL A 497 -1.31 -12.91 3.84
C VAL A 497 -1.14 -11.55 4.50
N TYR A 498 -1.34 -10.50 3.71
CA TYR A 498 -1.32 -9.11 4.14
C TYR A 498 -2.73 -8.55 4.02
N GLN A 499 -3.11 -7.66 4.93
CA GLN A 499 -4.33 -6.89 4.84
C GLN A 499 -4.04 -5.54 4.21
N HIS A 500 -4.87 -5.15 3.24
CA HIS A 500 -4.86 -3.81 2.67
C HIS A 500 -5.64 -2.86 3.59
N LEU A 501 -4.92 -1.91 4.17
CA LEU A 501 -5.44 -0.87 5.05
C LEU A 501 -5.34 0.48 4.35
N ILE A 502 -6.31 1.34 4.66
CA ILE A 502 -6.31 2.74 4.25
C ILE A 502 -5.91 3.55 5.47
N GLN A 503 -4.81 4.28 5.38
CA GLN A 503 -4.36 5.21 6.41
C GLN A 503 -4.68 6.65 6.00
N ASP A 504 -5.12 7.44 6.97
CA ASP A 504 -5.29 8.89 6.83
C ASP A 504 -4.08 9.60 7.44
N LEU A 505 -3.25 10.20 6.59
CA LEU A 505 -2.05 10.93 6.95
C LEU A 505 -2.32 12.33 7.51
N SER A 506 -3.59 12.77 7.53
CA SER A 506 -3.98 14.05 8.13
C SER A 506 -4.21 13.97 9.65
N ALA A 507 -4.13 12.77 10.23
CA ALA A 507 -4.53 12.45 11.60
C ALA A 507 -3.68 13.10 12.71
#